data_AF-A0A819BK00-F1
#
_entry.id   AF-A0A819BK00-F1
#
_cell.length_a   1.000
_cell.length_b   1.000
_cell.length_c   1.000
_cell.angle_alpha   90.00
_cell.angle_beta   90.00
_cell.angle_gamma   90.00
#
_symmetry.space_group_name_H-M   'P 1'
#
loop_
_entity.id
_entity.type
_entity.pdbx_description
1 polymer ?
#
loop_
_entity_poly.entity_id
_entity_poly.type
_entity_poly.pdbx_seq_one_letter_code
_entity_poly.pdbx_strand_id
1 'polypeptide(L)'
;IVISVNDLSLLNDQCSQIVDSTKEIILKWSKEGTYTSFVCDQMKKLPVNYAERVQCASKILYLHYLIAFFKRSMFKRLSGKPFPDDAPRPLQDKALHMYAVANINERTRKQDNTVPPRLRLKLTAHICILSLYICQFTVDIDSLRSSLGGSMSLLKLQDIFTELGCKIIKVSHTSVARLETPIVKPKFKDTLALGSNRKRQRTT
;
A
#
# COMPACT_ATOMS: atom_id res chain seq x y z
N ILE A 1 12.83 -6.60 -2.82
CA ILE A 1 11.35 -6.58 -2.69
C ILE A 1 10.89 -5.20 -3.11
N VAL A 2 10.49 -4.98 -4.36
CA VAL A 2 9.56 -3.88 -4.61
C VAL A 2 8.48 -4.41 -5.55
N ILE A 3 8.81 -4.89 -6.75
CA ILE A 3 7.88 -5.65 -7.61
C ILE A 3 8.71 -6.62 -8.47
N SER A 4 8.24 -7.85 -8.72
CA SER A 4 8.92 -8.73 -9.68
C SER A 4 8.70 -8.21 -11.11
N VAL A 5 9.69 -8.34 -11.99
CA VAL A 5 9.54 -7.97 -13.41
C VAL A 5 8.36 -8.71 -14.04
N ASN A 6 8.14 -9.97 -13.63
CA ASN A 6 7.00 -10.78 -14.06
C ASN A 6 5.65 -10.24 -13.57
N ASP A 7 5.60 -9.57 -12.41
CA ASP A 7 4.34 -8.99 -11.93
C ASP A 7 4.03 -7.69 -12.69
N LEU A 8 5.07 -6.94 -13.08
CA LEU A 8 4.93 -5.72 -13.88
C LEU A 8 4.47 -6.05 -15.30
N SER A 9 4.96 -7.14 -15.90
CA SER A 9 4.54 -7.53 -17.25
C SER A 9 3.05 -7.89 -17.33
N LEU A 10 2.45 -8.38 -16.24
CA LEU A 10 1.01 -8.68 -16.17
C LEU A 10 0.14 -7.42 -16.21
N LEU A 11 0.74 -6.24 -15.97
CA LEU A 11 0.04 -4.97 -15.94
C LEU A 11 0.15 -4.20 -17.26
N ASN A 12 1.00 -4.63 -18.21
CA ASN A 12 1.27 -3.90 -19.44
C ASN A 12 -0.02 -3.53 -20.20
N ASP A 13 -0.95 -4.48 -20.33
CA ASP A 13 -2.21 -4.27 -21.05
C ASP A 13 -3.08 -3.20 -20.38
N GLN A 14 -3.19 -3.23 -19.05
CA GLN A 14 -3.97 -2.25 -18.27
C GLN A 14 -3.25 -0.88 -18.18
N CYS A 15 -1.91 -0.88 -18.27
CA CYS A 15 -1.11 0.33 -18.21
C CYS A 15 -1.24 1.20 -19.46
N SER A 16 -1.60 0.62 -20.61
CA SER A 16 -1.84 1.37 -21.85
C SER A 16 -2.76 2.57 -21.64
N GLN A 17 -3.85 2.38 -20.89
CA GLN A 17 -4.81 3.45 -20.57
C GLN A 17 -4.17 4.59 -19.78
N ILE A 18 -3.26 4.29 -18.86
CA ILE A 18 -2.55 5.30 -18.07
C ILE A 18 -1.46 5.98 -18.91
N VAL A 19 -0.76 5.23 -19.75
CA VAL A 19 0.30 5.74 -20.62
C VAL A 19 -0.27 6.68 -21.69
N ASP A 20 -1.44 6.40 -22.23
CA ASP A 20 -2.06 7.24 -23.27
C ASP A 20 -2.98 8.33 -22.70
N SER A 21 -3.19 8.34 -21.38
CA SER A 21 -4.06 9.33 -20.73
C SER A 21 -3.53 10.76 -20.83
N THR A 22 -4.45 11.69 -21.09
CA THR A 22 -4.21 13.14 -21.04
C THR A 22 -4.55 13.70 -19.67
N LYS A 23 -4.08 14.92 -19.37
CA LYS A 23 -4.35 15.61 -18.09
C LYS A 23 -5.85 15.74 -17.79
N GLU A 24 -6.67 15.86 -18.83
CA GLU A 24 -8.13 15.98 -18.74
C GLU A 24 -8.78 14.66 -18.30
N ILE A 25 -8.32 13.53 -18.85
CA ILE A 25 -8.77 12.20 -18.48
C ILE A 25 -8.40 11.89 -17.03
N ILE A 26 -7.17 12.24 -16.62
CA ILE A 26 -6.72 12.09 -15.22
C ILE A 26 -7.59 12.93 -14.26
N LEU A 27 -7.95 14.16 -14.67
CA LEU A 27 -8.82 15.01 -13.88
C LEU A 27 -10.24 14.44 -13.78
N LYS A 28 -10.75 13.83 -14.85
CA LYS A 28 -12.03 13.11 -14.85
C LYS A 28 -12.00 11.92 -13.89
N TRP A 29 -10.99 11.06 -13.96
CA TRP A 29 -10.84 9.93 -13.04
C TRP A 29 -10.69 10.36 -11.57
N SER A 30 -10.03 11.49 -11.32
CA SER A 30 -9.95 12.07 -9.99
C SER A 30 -11.31 12.55 -9.46
N LYS A 31 -12.17 13.08 -10.33
CA LYS A 31 -13.53 13.53 -9.97
C LYS A 31 -14.48 12.36 -9.76
N GLU A 32 -14.37 11.33 -10.59
CA GLU A 32 -15.18 10.10 -10.52
C GLU A 32 -14.75 9.17 -9.38
N GLY A 33 -13.59 9.41 -8.77
CA GLY A 33 -13.08 8.62 -7.66
C GLY A 33 -12.50 7.26 -8.09
N THR A 34 -12.29 7.05 -9.39
CA THR A 34 -11.65 5.85 -9.96
C THR A 34 -10.24 5.66 -9.40
N TYR A 35 -9.46 6.76 -9.36
CA TYR A 35 -8.13 6.79 -8.77
C TYR A 35 -8.08 7.79 -7.61
N THR A 36 -7.29 7.48 -6.58
CA THR A 36 -7.05 8.40 -5.46
C THR A 36 -6.24 9.61 -5.91
N SER A 37 -6.43 10.77 -5.27
CA SER A 37 -5.68 11.99 -5.58
C SER A 37 -4.16 11.78 -5.64
N PHE A 38 -3.61 11.03 -4.69
CA PHE A 38 -2.18 10.67 -4.69
C PHE A 38 -1.73 9.97 -5.97
N VAL A 39 -2.52 9.02 -6.46
CA VAL A 39 -2.24 8.25 -7.69
C VAL A 39 -2.33 9.16 -8.91
N CYS A 40 -3.37 9.99 -9.00
CA CYS A 40 -3.54 10.98 -10.07
C CYS A 40 -2.35 11.97 -10.12
N ASP A 41 -1.86 12.40 -8.97
CA ASP A 41 -0.73 13.33 -8.90
C ASP A 41 0.59 12.70 -9.34
N GLN A 42 0.77 11.38 -9.15
CA GLN A 42 1.91 10.67 -9.74
C GLN A 42 1.75 10.46 -11.25
N MET A 43 0.53 10.21 -11.75
CA MET A 43 0.28 10.09 -13.19
C MET A 43 0.62 11.39 -13.95
N LYS A 44 0.41 12.55 -13.33
CA LYS A 44 0.81 13.85 -13.91
C LYS A 44 2.33 14.03 -14.03
N LYS A 45 3.12 13.25 -13.28
CA LYS A 45 4.59 13.33 -13.21
C LYS A 45 5.28 12.21 -13.99
N LEU A 46 4.55 11.53 -14.88
CA LEU A 46 5.11 10.48 -15.72
C LEU A 46 6.25 11.03 -16.61
N PRO A 47 7.31 10.23 -16.83
CA PRO A 47 8.42 10.64 -17.67
C PRO A 47 8.01 10.71 -19.15
N VAL A 48 8.77 11.48 -19.94
CA VAL A 48 8.55 11.63 -21.38
C VAL A 48 8.97 10.38 -22.15
N ASN A 49 10.01 9.69 -21.68
CA ASN A 49 10.48 8.44 -22.29
C ASN A 49 9.42 7.34 -22.16
N TYR A 50 9.01 6.75 -23.29
CA TYR A 50 7.93 5.76 -23.33
C TYR A 50 8.22 4.51 -22.49
N ALA A 51 9.42 3.93 -22.58
CA ALA A 51 9.77 2.72 -21.84
C ALA A 51 9.75 2.97 -20.33
N GLU A 52 10.32 4.09 -19.89
CA GLU A 52 10.27 4.50 -18.47
C GLU A 52 8.83 4.85 -18.04
N ARG A 53 8.04 5.45 -18.93
CA ARG A 53 6.65 5.82 -18.68
C ARG A 53 5.79 4.60 -18.42
N VAL A 54 5.92 3.55 -19.24
CA VAL A 54 5.23 2.27 -19.04
C VAL A 54 5.62 1.64 -17.70
N GLN A 55 6.90 1.62 -17.35
CA GLN A 55 7.34 1.08 -16.07
C GLN A 55 6.80 1.88 -14.87
N CYS A 56 6.81 3.21 -14.94
CA CYS A 56 6.25 4.08 -13.91
C CYS A 56 4.73 3.92 -13.80
N ALA A 57 4.01 3.88 -14.91
CA ALA A 57 2.58 3.62 -14.96
C ALA A 57 2.23 2.26 -14.33
N SER A 58 3.01 1.22 -14.62
CA SER A 58 2.84 -0.12 -14.02
C SER A 58 3.01 -0.13 -12.52
N LYS A 59 4.02 0.59 -12.01
CA LYS A 59 4.23 0.74 -10.55
C LYS A 59 3.09 1.51 -9.90
N ILE A 60 2.59 2.57 -10.55
CA ILE A 60 1.47 3.38 -10.07
C ILE A 60 0.17 2.55 -10.06
N LEU A 61 -0.09 1.76 -11.10
CA LEU A 61 -1.26 0.89 -11.17
C LEU A 61 -1.20 -0.22 -10.11
N TYR A 62 -0.02 -0.81 -9.93
CA TYR A 62 0.20 -1.78 -8.85
C TYR A 62 -0.07 -1.17 -7.47
N LEU A 63 0.41 0.06 -7.23
CA LEU A 63 0.12 0.80 -6.01
C LEU A 63 -1.38 1.03 -5.82
N HIS A 64 -2.09 1.40 -6.88
CA HIS A 64 -3.55 1.58 -6.84
C HIS A 64 -4.25 0.29 -6.39
N TYR A 65 -3.88 -0.87 -6.96
CA TYR A 65 -4.45 -2.15 -6.55
C TYR A 65 -4.14 -2.52 -5.10
N LEU A 66 -2.92 -2.26 -4.62
CA LEU A 66 -2.58 -2.48 -3.21
C LEU A 66 -3.36 -1.55 -2.27
N ILE A 67 -3.59 -0.29 -2.64
CA ILE A 67 -4.42 0.64 -1.86
C ILE A 67 -5.88 0.17 -1.82
N ALA A 68 -6.43 -0.26 -2.96
CA ALA A 68 -7.78 -0.81 -3.04
C ALA A 68 -7.92 -2.06 -2.15
N PHE A 69 -6.95 -2.98 -2.24
CA PHE A 69 -6.89 -4.16 -1.39
C PHE A 69 -6.76 -3.80 0.10
N PHE A 70 -5.93 -2.82 0.45
CA PHE A 70 -5.78 -2.34 1.82
C PHE A 70 -7.12 -1.85 2.38
N LYS A 71 -7.86 -1.02 1.64
CA LYS A 71 -9.17 -0.54 2.06
C LYS A 71 -10.15 -1.69 2.33
N ARG A 72 -10.12 -2.75 1.51
CA ARG A 72 -10.95 -3.95 1.73
C ARG A 72 -10.44 -4.83 2.88
N SER A 73 -9.14 -4.87 3.11
CA SER A 73 -8.53 -5.64 4.21
C SER A 73 -8.93 -5.16 5.61
N MET A 74 -9.50 -3.96 5.70
CA MET A 74 -10.02 -3.40 6.95
C MET A 74 -11.30 -4.09 7.42
N PHE A 75 -12.06 -4.72 6.51
CA PHE A 75 -13.23 -5.50 6.87
C PHE A 75 -12.81 -6.81 7.55
N LYS A 76 -13.65 -7.29 8.49
CA LYS A 76 -13.38 -8.51 9.25
C LYS A 76 -13.24 -9.75 8.36
N ARG A 77 -13.85 -9.74 7.17
CA ARG A 77 -13.77 -10.78 6.16
C ARG A 77 -13.64 -10.13 4.80
N LEU A 78 -12.79 -10.70 3.96
CA LEU A 78 -12.73 -10.42 2.53
C LEU A 78 -13.83 -11.23 1.83
N SER A 79 -15.09 -10.95 2.16
CA SER A 79 -16.23 -11.53 1.45
C SER A 79 -16.54 -10.68 0.21
N GLY A 80 -16.45 -11.25 -0.98
CA GLY A 80 -16.64 -10.55 -2.26
C GLY A 80 -15.33 -10.32 -3.02
N LYS A 81 -15.33 -9.36 -3.96
CA LYS A 81 -14.14 -9.03 -4.78
C LYS A 81 -13.19 -8.11 -4.00
N PRO A 82 -11.98 -8.57 -3.63
CA PRO A 82 -11.06 -7.78 -2.81
C PRO A 82 -10.22 -6.79 -3.64
N PHE A 83 -10.25 -6.90 -4.97
CA PHE A 83 -9.59 -6.03 -5.94
C PHE A 83 -10.60 -5.41 -6.91
N PRO A 84 -10.22 -4.32 -7.61
CA PRO A 84 -10.93 -3.82 -8.79
C PRO A 84 -11.10 -4.89 -9.88
N ASP A 85 -12.13 -4.74 -10.72
CA ASP A 85 -12.49 -5.73 -11.74
C ASP A 85 -11.45 -5.88 -12.87
N ASP A 86 -10.66 -4.84 -13.09
CA ASP A 86 -9.58 -4.75 -14.07
C ASP A 86 -8.25 -5.36 -13.58
N ALA A 87 -8.14 -5.70 -12.28
CA ALA A 87 -6.90 -6.24 -11.73
C ALA A 87 -6.62 -7.68 -12.24
N PRO A 88 -5.42 -7.98 -12.77
CA PRO A 88 -5.10 -9.33 -13.25
C PRO A 88 -5.20 -10.40 -12.15
N ARG A 89 -5.89 -11.51 -12.42
CA ARG A 89 -6.08 -12.61 -11.44
C ARG A 89 -4.79 -13.11 -10.79
N PRO A 90 -3.67 -13.34 -11.53
CA PRO A 90 -2.43 -13.82 -10.90
C PRO A 90 -1.89 -12.85 -9.84
N LEU A 91 -2.11 -11.55 -10.03
CA LEU A 91 -1.71 -10.51 -9.08
C LEU A 91 -2.59 -10.54 -7.82
N GLN A 92 -3.90 -10.74 -8.01
CA GLN A 92 -4.85 -10.87 -6.91
C GLN A 92 -4.50 -12.08 -6.03
N ASP A 93 -4.26 -13.24 -6.66
CA ASP A 93 -3.93 -14.49 -5.97
C ASP A 93 -2.62 -14.36 -5.19
N LYS A 94 -1.61 -13.74 -5.80
CA LYS A 94 -0.33 -13.46 -5.15
C LYS A 94 -0.50 -12.56 -3.93
N ALA A 95 -1.27 -11.49 -4.05
CA ALA A 95 -1.51 -10.57 -2.94
C ALA A 95 -2.31 -11.25 -1.81
N LEU A 96 -3.31 -12.07 -2.15
CA LEU A 96 -4.05 -12.87 -1.16
C LEU A 96 -3.12 -13.85 -0.44
N HIS A 97 -2.25 -14.56 -1.16
CA HIS A 97 -1.26 -15.46 -0.56
C HIS A 97 -0.26 -14.73 0.35
N MET A 98 0.14 -13.51 0.00
CA MET A 98 1.13 -12.74 0.75
C MET A 98 0.58 -12.03 1.99
N TYR A 99 -0.70 -11.62 1.95
CA TYR A 99 -1.30 -10.71 2.92
C TYR A 99 -2.57 -11.20 3.58
N ALA A 100 -3.16 -12.31 3.14
CA ALA A 100 -4.36 -12.88 3.72
C ALA A 100 -4.12 -14.32 4.21
N VAL A 101 -4.96 -14.73 5.16
CA VAL A 101 -5.07 -16.11 5.61
C VAL A 101 -6.42 -16.64 5.15
N ALA A 102 -6.38 -17.73 4.40
CA ALA A 102 -7.57 -18.42 3.96
C ALA A 102 -8.17 -19.21 5.11
N ASN A 103 -9.45 -18.95 5.42
CA ASN A 103 -10.22 -19.77 6.33
C ASN A 103 -11.25 -20.52 5.51
N ILE A 104 -11.16 -21.84 5.51
CA ILE A 104 -12.17 -22.70 4.91
C ILE A 104 -13.19 -22.99 6.00
N ASN A 105 -14.43 -22.56 5.78
CA ASN A 105 -15.52 -22.92 6.67
C ASN A 105 -15.90 -24.39 6.40
N GLU A 106 -15.60 -25.28 7.34
CA GLU A 106 -15.84 -26.73 7.20
C GLU A 106 -17.31 -27.08 6.92
N ARG A 107 -18.26 -26.27 7.41
CA ARG A 107 -19.70 -26.52 7.24
C ARG A 107 -20.24 -26.05 5.89
N THR A 108 -19.76 -24.91 5.38
CA THR A 108 -20.27 -24.33 4.13
C THR A 108 -19.35 -24.58 2.94
N ARG A 109 -18.14 -25.12 3.17
CA ARG A 109 -17.01 -25.21 2.23
C ARG A 109 -16.64 -23.88 1.56
N LYS A 110 -17.15 -22.76 2.08
CA LYS A 110 -16.81 -21.42 1.57
C LYS A 110 -15.46 -20.99 2.13
N GLN A 111 -14.62 -20.47 1.25
CA GLN A 111 -13.35 -19.88 1.62
C GLN A 111 -13.56 -18.39 1.93
N ASP A 112 -13.33 -18.01 3.19
CA ASP A 112 -13.30 -16.62 3.63
C ASP A 112 -11.85 -16.23 3.95
N ASN A 113 -11.32 -15.23 3.24
CA ASN A 113 -9.99 -14.72 3.55
C ASN A 113 -10.08 -13.64 4.63
N THR A 114 -9.11 -13.63 5.54
CA THR A 114 -8.96 -12.58 6.57
C THR A 114 -7.57 -12.01 6.51
N VAL A 115 -7.42 -10.72 6.83
CA VAL A 115 -6.11 -10.04 6.88
C VAL A 115 -5.79 -9.74 8.34
N PRO A 116 -4.97 -10.58 9.01
CA PRO A 116 -4.54 -10.34 10.38
C PRO A 116 -3.78 -9.01 10.52
N PRO A 117 -3.76 -8.38 11.71
CA PRO A 117 -3.06 -7.12 11.94
C PRO A 117 -1.59 -7.12 11.49
N ARG A 118 -0.88 -8.24 11.71
CA ARG A 118 0.52 -8.40 11.28
C ARG A 118 0.69 -8.36 9.75
N LEU A 119 -0.19 -9.05 9.02
CA LEU A 119 -0.14 -9.04 7.55
C LEU A 119 -0.61 -7.69 6.98
N ARG A 120 -1.54 -7.02 7.67
CA ARG A 120 -1.93 -5.65 7.35
C ARG A 120 -0.76 -4.68 7.50
N LEU A 121 0.02 -4.79 8.57
CA LEU A 121 1.23 -3.98 8.75
C LEU A 121 2.25 -4.23 7.63
N LYS A 122 2.46 -5.50 7.25
CA LYS A 122 3.31 -5.88 6.12
C LYS A 122 2.81 -5.28 4.80
N LEU A 123 1.49 -5.27 4.57
CA LEU A 123 0.87 -4.64 3.39
C LEU A 123 1.11 -3.12 3.40
N THR A 124 0.90 -2.45 4.54
CA THR A 124 1.16 -1.02 4.67
C THR A 124 2.62 -0.68 4.42
N ALA A 125 3.56 -1.42 5.01
CA ALA A 125 4.98 -1.22 4.77
C ALA A 125 5.34 -1.38 3.28
N HIS A 126 4.72 -2.35 2.60
CA HIS A 126 4.91 -2.53 1.17
C HIS A 126 4.40 -1.33 0.36
N ILE A 127 3.20 -0.82 0.70
CA ILE A 127 2.65 0.41 0.11
C ILE A 127 3.60 1.59 0.33
N CYS A 128 4.11 1.79 1.55
CA CYS A 128 5.06 2.86 1.87
C CYS A 128 6.35 2.77 1.05
N ILE A 129 6.95 1.57 0.94
CA ILE A 129 8.15 1.34 0.13
C ILE A 129 7.89 1.67 -1.34
N LEU A 130 6.75 1.21 -1.87
CA LEU A 130 6.39 1.46 -3.25
C LEU A 130 6.12 2.95 -3.52
N SER A 131 5.45 3.64 -2.60
CA SER A 131 5.26 5.09 -2.66
C SER A 131 6.59 5.84 -2.64
N LEU A 132 7.55 5.43 -1.79
CA LEU A 132 8.90 6.01 -1.79
C LEU A 132 9.56 5.83 -3.15
N TYR A 133 9.49 4.64 -3.73
CA TYR A 133 10.11 4.38 -5.01
C TYR A 133 9.49 5.21 -6.15
N ILE A 134 8.15 5.33 -6.19
CA ILE A 134 7.44 6.12 -7.21
C ILE A 134 7.72 7.62 -7.03
N CYS A 135 7.77 8.12 -5.80
CA CYS A 135 7.96 9.54 -5.51
C CYS A 135 9.44 9.94 -5.32
N GLN A 136 10.38 9.20 -5.92
CA GLN A 136 11.82 9.50 -5.85
C GLN A 136 12.31 9.73 -4.41
N PHE A 137 11.94 8.81 -3.53
CA PHE A 137 12.32 8.77 -2.12
C PHE A 137 11.82 9.93 -1.25
N THR A 138 10.84 10.70 -1.74
CA THR A 138 10.18 11.79 -1.00
C THR A 138 8.66 11.66 -1.09
N VAL A 139 7.98 11.35 0.00
CA VAL A 139 6.54 11.08 0.04
C VAL A 139 5.83 12.03 0.99
N ASP A 140 4.75 12.67 0.51
CA ASP A 140 3.79 13.35 1.38
C ASP A 140 2.92 12.32 2.12
N ILE A 141 3.12 12.24 3.44
CA ILE A 141 2.46 11.27 4.32
C ILE A 141 0.97 11.56 4.43
N ASP A 142 0.56 12.84 4.41
CA ASP A 142 -0.84 13.24 4.55
C ASP A 142 -1.66 12.88 3.30
N SER A 143 -1.06 13.08 2.13
CA SER A 143 -1.64 12.64 0.85
C SER A 143 -1.77 11.12 0.74
N LEU A 144 -0.74 10.38 1.19
CA LEU A 144 -0.80 8.91 1.24
C LEU A 144 -1.84 8.41 2.25
N ARG A 145 -1.91 9.00 3.45
CA ARG A 145 -2.90 8.67 4.48
C ARG A 145 -4.32 8.86 4.00
N SER A 146 -4.58 9.98 3.31
CA SER A 146 -5.89 10.25 2.71
C SER A 146 -6.25 9.19 1.67
N SER A 147 -5.27 8.74 0.88
CA SER A 147 -5.46 7.69 -0.11
C SER A 147 -5.74 6.32 0.50
N LEU A 148 -5.21 6.04 1.70
CA LEU A 148 -5.53 4.85 2.52
C LEU A 148 -6.90 4.95 3.23
N GLY A 149 -7.66 6.04 3.00
CA GLY A 149 -9.00 6.25 3.55
C GLY A 149 -9.00 6.76 5.00
N GLY A 150 -7.92 7.37 5.47
CA GLY A 150 -7.85 8.02 6.80
C GLY A 150 -7.94 7.09 8.01
N SER A 151 -8.09 5.78 7.78
CA SER A 151 -8.27 4.77 8.83
C SER A 151 -7.00 4.52 9.66
N MET A 152 -5.84 4.90 9.14
CA MET A 152 -4.57 4.83 9.84
C MET A 152 -4.25 6.18 10.49
N SER A 153 -3.85 6.17 11.76
CA SER A 153 -3.39 7.38 12.41
C SER A 153 -2.10 7.89 11.74
N LEU A 154 -1.97 9.20 11.63
CA LEU A 154 -0.79 9.84 11.05
C LEU A 154 0.50 9.39 11.76
N LEU A 155 0.44 9.28 13.09
CA LEU A 155 1.56 8.80 13.91
C LEU A 155 1.99 7.38 13.55
N LYS A 156 1.06 6.44 13.36
CA LYS A 156 1.41 5.06 12.97
C LYS A 156 2.06 5.00 11.60
N LEU A 157 1.58 5.82 10.66
CA LEU A 157 2.16 5.87 9.32
C LEU A 157 3.56 6.50 9.36
N GLN A 158 3.75 7.53 10.17
CA GLN A 158 5.05 8.14 10.46
C GLN A 158 6.02 7.14 11.12
N ASP A 159 5.57 6.35 12.09
CA ASP A 159 6.38 5.31 12.73
C ASP A 159 6.89 4.29 11.69
N ILE A 160 6.02 3.84 10.79
CA ILE A 160 6.41 2.93 9.70
C ILE A 160 7.48 3.58 8.81
N PHE A 161 7.31 4.83 8.39
CA PHE A 161 8.34 5.52 7.60
C PHE A 161 9.66 5.67 8.35
N THR A 162 9.60 5.91 9.66
CA THR A 162 10.78 6.01 10.53
C THR A 162 11.48 4.64 10.66
N GLU A 163 10.71 3.55 10.80
CA GLU A 163 11.22 2.17 10.79
C GLU A 163 11.79 1.76 9.43
N LEU A 164 11.37 2.40 8.34
CA LEU A 164 11.98 2.24 7.01
C LEU A 164 13.26 3.09 6.85
N GLY A 165 13.65 3.88 7.86
CA GLY A 165 14.82 4.74 7.84
C GLY A 165 14.60 6.12 7.22
N CYS A 166 13.35 6.52 6.97
CA CYS A 166 13.04 7.86 6.46
C CYS A 166 13.13 8.91 7.57
N LYS A 167 13.56 10.12 7.22
CA LYS A 167 13.41 11.31 8.05
C LYS A 167 12.06 11.94 7.78
N ILE A 168 11.35 12.31 8.83
CA ILE A 168 10.08 13.03 8.73
C ILE A 168 10.36 14.52 8.86
N ILE A 169 10.03 15.27 7.83
CA ILE A 169 10.16 16.72 7.76
C ILE A 169 8.74 17.30 7.77
N LYS A 170 8.46 18.21 8.70
CA LYS A 170 7.22 18.98 8.66
C LYS A 170 7.42 20.16 7.72
N VAL A 171 6.63 20.23 6.65
CA VAL A 171 6.63 21.33 5.70
C VAL A 171 5.28 22.03 5.82
N SER A 172 5.25 23.18 6.49
CA SER A 172 4.01 23.90 6.80
C SER A 172 2.99 23.01 7.54
N HIS A 173 1.87 22.65 6.90
CA HIS A 173 0.83 21.81 7.47
C HIS A 173 0.93 20.32 7.10
N THR A 174 1.89 19.92 6.27
CA THR A 174 2.04 18.53 5.81
C THR A 174 3.30 17.88 6.35
N SER A 175 3.22 16.56 6.60
CA SER A 175 4.37 15.75 6.98
C SER A 175 4.93 15.04 5.76
N VAL A 176 6.21 15.24 5.48
CA VAL A 176 6.91 14.62 4.34
C VAL A 176 7.92 13.61 4.86
N ALA A 177 7.86 12.37 4.38
CA ALA A 177 8.88 11.35 4.60
C ALA A 177 9.93 11.43 3.50
N ARG A 178 11.21 11.57 3.88
CA ARG A 178 12.34 11.59 2.94
C ARG A 178 13.36 10.53 3.33
N LEU A 179 13.73 9.67 2.38
CA LEU A 179 14.84 8.74 2.56
C LEU A 179 16.13 9.42 2.07
N GLU A 180 17.07 9.63 2.99
CA GLU A 180 18.35 10.27 2.71
C GLU A 180 19.49 9.28 2.86
N THR A 181 20.59 9.50 2.13
CA THR A 181 21.84 8.76 2.30
C THR A 181 22.80 9.54 3.21
N PRO A 182 23.53 8.90 4.14
CA PRO A 182 23.59 7.46 4.38
C PRO A 182 22.33 6.92 5.08
N ILE A 183 21.98 5.66 4.79
CA ILE A 183 20.80 5.00 5.35
C ILE A 183 20.94 4.98 6.88
N VAL A 184 20.08 5.73 7.56
CA VAL A 184 19.98 5.69 9.01
C VAL A 184 19.48 4.29 9.39
N LYS A 185 20.29 3.53 10.13
CA LYS A 185 19.87 2.20 10.60
C LYS A 185 18.56 2.36 11.37
N PRO A 186 17.51 1.61 11.00
CA PRO A 186 16.24 1.71 11.70
C PRO A 186 16.43 1.30 13.16
N LYS A 187 15.98 2.16 14.06
CA LYS A 187 15.94 1.87 15.49
C LYS A 187 14.75 0.96 15.73
N PHE A 188 14.93 -0.35 15.57
CA PHE A 188 13.94 -1.30 16.04
C PHE A 188 13.81 -1.11 17.55
N LYS A 189 12.66 -0.64 18.01
CA LYS A 189 12.35 -0.70 19.43
C LYS A 189 12.19 -2.19 19.76
N ASP A 190 13.08 -2.72 20.59
CA ASP A 190 12.95 -4.05 21.18
C ASP A 190 11.74 -4.07 22.11
N THR A 191 10.52 -4.07 21.56
CA THR A 191 9.29 -4.32 22.30
C THR A 191 8.62 -5.59 21.78
N LEU A 192 9.45 -6.61 21.57
CA LEU A 192 9.07 -8.02 21.60
C LEU A 192 9.75 -8.67 22.82
N ALA A 193 9.52 -8.10 24.00
CA ALA A 193 9.64 -8.86 25.23
C ALA A 193 8.49 -9.89 25.23
N LEU A 194 8.85 -11.13 24.90
CA LEU A 194 8.05 -12.32 25.13
C LEU A 194 7.52 -12.34 26.58
N GLY A 195 6.34 -12.93 26.74
CA GLY A 195 5.60 -12.97 27.99
C GLY A 195 6.36 -13.50 29.21
N SER A 196 6.09 -12.84 30.33
CA SER A 196 6.02 -13.33 31.70
C SER A 196 5.25 -12.22 32.45
N ASN A 197 4.24 -12.42 33.28
CA ASN A 197 3.91 -13.57 34.10
C ASN A 197 2.43 -13.46 34.53
N ARG A 198 1.74 -14.60 34.60
CA ARG A 198 0.45 -14.73 35.30
C ARG A 198 0.66 -14.55 36.81
N LYS A 199 -0.07 -13.63 37.44
CA LYS A 199 -0.63 -13.77 38.81
C LYS A 199 -1.97 -13.02 38.78
N ARG A 200 -3.16 -13.65 38.75
CA ARG A 200 -3.77 -14.46 39.82
C ARG A 200 -3.38 -13.97 41.21
N GLN A 201 -4.16 -13.03 41.74
CA GLN A 201 -4.53 -13.03 43.15
C GLN A 201 -6.05 -12.95 43.26
N ARG A 202 -6.63 -14.11 43.55
CA ARG A 202 -7.86 -14.28 44.32
C ARG A 202 -7.45 -14.32 45.80
N THR A 203 -8.43 -14.15 46.68
CA THR A 203 -8.45 -14.26 48.15
C THR A 203 -7.81 -13.08 48.88
N THR A 204 -8.46 -12.48 49.88
CA THR A 204 -9.55 -12.95 50.77
C THR A 204 -10.66 -11.93 50.93
#